data_AF-A0A6L4B8P0-F1
#
_entry.id   AF-A0A6L4B8P0-F1
#
_cell.length_a   1.000
_cell.length_b   1.000
_cell.length_c   1.000
_cell.angle_alpha   90.00
_cell.angle_beta   90.00
_cell.angle_gamma   90.00
#
_symmetry.space_group_name_H-M   'P 1'
#
loop_
_entity.id
_entity.type
_entity.pdbx_description
1 polymer ?
#
loop_
_entity_poly.entity_id
_entity_poly.type
_entity_poly.pdbx_seq_one_letter_code
_entity_poly.pdbx_strand_id
1 'polypeptide(L)'
;MAAASDALPFDDFGRCLPTAAQAPAHPRSRRYFTLQQPDIDYAASHARLQRHLGAGETVNATVFAERAAAILARLKADPATAAITRGVAIPFILPRLAVDDMGRTLDERFLPAVGRAFEEAHPDYRFTNHNVGGLDGRLHIRPDSRHAGLVDAMGQAERVGIYFPALSEYSIPAALEQVSALPRHFLLAGGVDTCAALISAPGLLLRTDTYPPLLWLGALASEQPGIGYHFEAYGYNLTFNRRAHLGQAAEYWTCGLSVLDGD
;
A
#
# COMPACT_ATOMS: atom_id res chain seq x y z
N MET A 1 10.93 2.58 -30.10
CA MET A 1 11.50 2.75 -28.74
C MET A 1 11.30 4.20 -28.35
N ALA A 2 10.32 4.48 -27.48
CA ALA A 2 10.16 5.83 -26.95
C ALA A 2 11.35 6.12 -26.04
N ALA A 3 11.97 7.30 -26.19
CA ALA A 3 13.01 7.76 -25.29
C ALA A 3 12.45 7.75 -23.86
N ALA A 4 13.14 7.09 -22.93
CA ALA A 4 12.88 7.25 -21.52
C ALA A 4 13.05 8.74 -21.20
N SER A 5 12.02 9.36 -20.65
CA SER A 5 12.09 10.74 -20.18
C SER A 5 13.22 10.85 -19.14
N ASP A 6 14.13 11.80 -19.32
CA ASP A 6 15.16 12.16 -18.32
C ASP A 6 14.55 12.74 -17.02
N ALA A 7 13.23 12.86 -16.93
CA ALA A 7 12.56 13.33 -15.72
C ALA A 7 12.57 12.24 -14.64
N LEU A 8 13.13 12.59 -13.48
CA LEU A 8 13.08 11.75 -12.28
C LEU A 8 11.61 11.39 -11.95
N PRO A 9 11.31 10.11 -11.64
CA PRO A 9 9.94 9.65 -11.46
C PRO A 9 9.31 10.05 -10.12
N PHE A 10 10.07 10.64 -9.19
CA PHE A 10 9.58 11.05 -7.88
C PHE A 10 9.98 12.49 -7.56
N ASP A 11 9.10 13.23 -6.88
CA ASP A 11 9.38 14.59 -6.40
C ASP A 11 10.13 14.59 -5.05
N ASP A 12 10.50 15.79 -4.58
CA ASP A 12 11.33 15.95 -3.38
C ASP A 12 10.72 15.40 -2.08
N PHE A 13 9.47 14.97 -2.11
CA PHE A 13 8.73 14.43 -0.97
C PHE A 13 8.25 13.01 -1.22
N GLY A 14 8.84 12.33 -2.21
CA GLY A 14 8.58 10.93 -2.54
C GLY A 14 7.27 10.65 -3.25
N ARG A 15 6.55 11.67 -3.72
CA ARG A 15 5.39 11.45 -4.59
C ARG A 15 5.86 11.02 -5.98
N CYS A 16 5.25 9.97 -6.52
CA CYS A 16 5.48 9.55 -7.90
C CYS A 16 4.83 10.56 -8.87
N LEU A 17 5.62 11.11 -9.78
CA LEU A 17 5.18 12.07 -10.78
C LEU A 17 4.50 11.35 -11.95
N PRO A 18 3.35 11.84 -12.46
CA PRO A 18 2.59 11.19 -13.52
C PRO A 18 3.22 11.47 -14.89
N THR A 19 4.46 11.03 -15.08
CA THR A 19 5.26 11.30 -16.29
C THR A 19 4.84 10.43 -17.48
N ALA A 20 4.24 9.26 -17.22
CA ALA A 20 3.78 8.34 -18.25
C ALA A 20 2.26 8.22 -18.34
N ALA A 21 1.53 8.70 -17.33
CA ALA A 21 0.08 8.62 -17.27
C ALA A 21 -0.61 9.45 -18.38
N GLN A 22 -1.51 8.81 -19.12
CA GLN A 22 -2.46 9.43 -20.04
C GLN A 22 -3.85 9.55 -19.39
N ALA A 23 -4.18 8.60 -18.51
CA ALA A 23 -5.38 8.67 -17.69
C ALA A 23 -5.29 9.78 -16.62
N PRO A 24 -6.42 10.18 -16.01
CA PRO A 24 -6.44 11.32 -15.09
C PRO A 24 -5.47 11.14 -13.90
N ALA A 25 -4.59 12.12 -13.72
CA ALA A 25 -3.77 12.31 -12.54
C ALA A 25 -3.46 13.81 -12.42
N HIS A 26 -3.36 14.32 -11.19
CA HIS A 26 -2.96 15.72 -11.02
C HIS A 26 -1.46 15.87 -11.31
N PRO A 27 -1.03 16.75 -12.23
CA PRO A 27 0.38 16.90 -12.57
C PRO A 27 1.20 17.49 -11.41
N ARG A 28 0.56 18.28 -10.54
CA ARG A 28 1.16 18.90 -9.35
C ARG A 28 0.20 18.73 -8.17
N SER A 29 0.75 18.31 -7.03
CA SER A 29 -0.01 18.17 -5.79
C SER A 29 -0.03 19.46 -4.99
N ARG A 30 -1.21 19.78 -4.45
CA ARG A 30 -1.38 20.86 -3.45
C ARG A 30 -1.03 20.40 -2.04
N ARG A 31 -0.87 19.09 -1.83
CA ARG A 31 -0.50 18.46 -0.54
C ARG A 31 -1.49 18.83 0.58
N TYR A 32 -2.76 18.95 0.23
CA TYR A 32 -3.81 19.21 1.22
C TYR A 32 -4.14 17.94 2.01
N PHE A 33 -4.17 16.80 1.33
CA PHE A 33 -4.29 15.48 1.94
C PHE A 33 -2.93 14.81 1.99
N THR A 34 -2.38 14.58 3.18
CA THR A 34 -1.02 14.06 3.33
C THR A 34 -0.94 13.01 4.42
N LEU A 35 0.09 12.18 4.31
CA LEU A 35 0.51 11.25 5.34
C LEU A 35 1.83 11.74 5.90
N GLN A 36 1.99 11.67 7.22
CA GLN A 36 3.26 11.91 7.87
C GLN A 36 3.92 10.56 8.18
N GLN A 37 5.24 10.50 8.05
CA GLN A 37 6.00 9.30 8.41
C GLN A 37 5.78 8.98 9.89
N PRO A 38 5.21 7.82 10.25
CA PRO A 38 5.18 7.39 11.65
C PRO A 38 6.59 6.96 12.10
N ASP A 39 6.84 7.06 13.40
CA ASP A 39 8.02 6.44 14.01
C ASP A 39 7.95 4.92 13.84
N ILE A 40 8.98 4.36 13.21
CA ILE A 40 9.04 2.92 12.92
C ILE A 40 9.80 2.21 14.04
N ASP A 41 9.04 1.53 14.90
CA ASP A 41 9.56 0.53 15.83
C ASP A 41 9.43 -0.86 15.18
N TYR A 42 10.53 -1.37 14.64
CA TYR A 42 10.59 -2.68 13.99
C TYR A 42 10.19 -3.84 14.90
N ALA A 43 10.50 -3.77 16.20
CA ALA A 43 10.15 -4.82 17.14
C ALA A 43 8.64 -4.82 17.42
N ALA A 44 8.05 -3.64 17.63
CA ALA A 44 6.61 -3.52 17.81
C ALA A 44 5.83 -3.88 16.53
N SER A 45 6.32 -3.47 15.36
CA SER A 45 5.76 -3.83 14.06
C SER A 45 5.82 -5.34 13.81
N HIS A 46 6.98 -5.98 14.05
CA HIS A 46 7.14 -7.43 13.96
C HIS A 46 6.16 -8.15 14.89
N ALA A 47 6.08 -7.74 16.16
CA ALA A 47 5.17 -8.35 17.13
C ALA A 47 3.70 -8.25 16.71
N ARG A 48 3.26 -7.10 16.17
CA ARG A 48 1.89 -6.93 15.65
C ARG A 48 1.62 -7.82 14.44
N LEU A 49 2.54 -7.83 13.46
CA LEU A 49 2.43 -8.65 12.26
C LEU A 49 2.38 -10.14 12.61
N GLN A 50 3.23 -10.61 13.52
CA GLN A 50 3.25 -11.98 13.97
C GLN A 50 1.94 -12.34 14.69
N ARG A 51 1.53 -11.52 15.66
CA ARG A 51 0.34 -11.77 16.47
C ARG A 51 -0.95 -11.78 15.66
N HIS A 52 -1.14 -10.82 14.77
CA HIS A 52 -2.45 -10.63 14.12
C HIS A 52 -2.54 -11.25 12.73
N LEU A 53 -1.42 -11.35 12.02
CA LEU A 53 -1.37 -11.85 10.64
C LEU A 53 -0.64 -13.21 10.53
N GLY A 54 0.09 -13.65 11.56
CA GLY A 54 0.94 -14.84 11.49
C GLY A 54 2.13 -14.64 10.54
N ALA A 55 2.66 -13.43 10.47
CA ALA A 55 3.80 -13.06 9.63
C ALA A 55 5.02 -12.69 10.49
N GLY A 56 6.20 -13.16 10.14
CA GLY A 56 7.43 -13.03 10.93
C GLY A 56 7.76 -14.26 11.78
N GLU A 57 7.27 -15.45 11.40
CA GLU A 57 7.64 -16.70 12.07
C GLU A 57 9.09 -17.12 11.76
N THR A 58 9.55 -16.83 10.53
CA THR A 58 10.92 -17.13 10.06
C THR A 58 11.80 -15.90 9.98
N VAL A 59 11.19 -14.70 10.04
CA VAL A 59 11.87 -13.40 10.04
C VAL A 59 11.67 -12.74 11.40
N ASN A 60 12.69 -12.75 12.26
CA ASN A 60 12.64 -12.04 13.55
C ASN A 60 12.76 -10.51 13.36
N ALA A 61 12.52 -9.74 14.43
CA ALA A 61 12.56 -8.27 14.38
C ALA A 61 13.89 -7.67 13.89
N THR A 62 15.03 -8.26 14.22
CA THR A 62 16.34 -7.80 13.75
C THR A 62 16.50 -8.02 12.24
N VAL A 63 16.19 -9.24 11.76
CA VAL A 63 16.24 -9.57 10.33
C VAL A 63 15.23 -8.74 9.54
N PHE A 64 14.06 -8.46 10.10
CA PHE A 64 13.07 -7.56 9.52
C PHE A 64 13.64 -6.15 9.33
N ALA A 65 14.27 -5.58 10.36
CA ALA A 65 14.90 -4.26 10.29
C ALA A 65 16.03 -4.22 9.26
N GLU A 66 16.89 -5.23 9.23
CA GLU A 66 18.00 -5.33 8.28
C GLU A 66 17.50 -5.39 6.82
N ARG A 67 16.49 -6.22 6.53
CA ARG A 67 15.93 -6.36 5.18
C ARG A 67 15.21 -5.10 4.73
N ALA A 68 14.42 -4.47 5.60
CA ALA A 68 13.77 -3.20 5.32
C ALA A 68 14.78 -2.08 5.05
N ALA A 69 15.84 -1.99 5.88
CA ALA A 69 16.92 -1.04 5.70
C ALA A 69 17.69 -1.28 4.38
N ALA A 70 17.91 -2.53 3.99
CA ALA A 70 18.55 -2.88 2.72
C ALA A 70 17.72 -2.41 1.51
N ILE A 71 16.39 -2.56 1.53
CA ILE A 71 15.50 -2.02 0.48
C ILE A 71 15.66 -0.50 0.39
N LEU A 72 15.55 0.22 1.52
CA LEU A 72 15.68 1.67 1.55
C LEU A 72 17.06 2.15 1.09
N ALA A 73 18.13 1.47 1.52
CA ALA A 73 19.50 1.78 1.11
C ALA A 73 19.69 1.61 -0.40
N ARG A 74 19.18 0.51 -0.98
CA ARG A 74 19.19 0.27 -2.43
C ARG A 74 18.45 1.37 -3.19
N LEU A 75 17.23 1.72 -2.74
CA LEU A 75 16.44 2.78 -3.38
C LEU A 75 17.13 4.14 -3.29
N LYS A 76 17.77 4.45 -2.15
CA LYS A 76 18.50 5.70 -1.93
C LYS A 76 19.78 5.81 -2.76
N ALA A 77 20.42 4.69 -3.08
CA ALA A 77 21.65 4.65 -3.87
C ALA A 77 21.41 4.88 -5.37
N ASP A 78 20.22 4.59 -5.88
CA ASP A 78 19.85 4.80 -7.28
C ASP A 78 19.17 6.18 -7.46
N PRO A 79 19.76 7.11 -8.24
CA PRO A 79 19.17 8.42 -8.52
C PRO A 79 17.74 8.37 -9.05
N ALA A 80 17.38 7.33 -9.82
CA ALA A 80 16.04 7.18 -10.38
C ALA A 80 14.98 6.88 -9.30
N THR A 81 15.38 6.37 -8.13
CA THR A 81 14.46 5.95 -7.07
C THR A 81 14.67 6.69 -5.76
N ALA A 82 15.81 7.35 -5.55
CA ALA A 82 16.21 7.92 -4.27
C ALA A 82 15.20 8.90 -3.66
N ALA A 83 14.46 9.62 -4.51
CA ALA A 83 13.45 10.56 -4.04
C ALA A 83 12.24 9.89 -3.38
N ILE A 84 11.88 8.63 -3.72
CA ILE A 84 10.75 7.94 -3.06
C ILE A 84 10.99 7.77 -1.55
N THR A 85 12.25 7.60 -1.13
CA THR A 85 12.61 7.39 0.29
C THR A 85 12.51 8.67 1.13
N ARG A 86 12.13 9.80 0.53
CA ARG A 86 11.83 11.06 1.24
C ARG A 86 10.35 11.17 1.62
N GLY A 87 9.51 10.31 1.05
CA GLY A 87 8.10 10.18 1.41
C GLY A 87 7.88 9.19 2.54
N VAL A 88 6.61 8.88 2.79
CA VAL A 88 6.22 7.86 3.77
C VAL A 88 6.66 6.47 3.30
N ALA A 89 7.31 5.73 4.19
CA ALA A 89 7.80 4.37 3.97
C ALA A 89 7.40 3.50 5.17
N ILE A 90 6.54 2.52 4.95
CA ILE A 90 6.04 1.62 6.00
C ILE A 90 6.58 0.22 5.74
N PRO A 91 7.52 -0.28 6.55
CA PRO A 91 8.00 -1.64 6.41
C PRO A 91 6.92 -2.63 6.86
N PHE A 92 6.82 -3.75 6.17
CA PHE A 92 5.87 -4.81 6.48
C PHE A 92 6.49 -6.19 6.25
N ILE A 93 5.83 -7.22 6.82
CA ILE A 93 6.10 -8.63 6.55
C ILE A 93 4.79 -9.26 6.05
N LEU A 94 4.86 -9.96 4.92
CA LEU A 94 3.79 -10.82 4.45
C LEU A 94 4.05 -12.26 4.89
N PRO A 95 3.04 -12.98 5.39
CA PRO A 95 3.18 -14.38 5.79
C PRO A 95 3.39 -15.26 4.56
N ARG A 96 3.98 -16.44 4.73
CA ARG A 96 3.95 -17.45 3.66
C ARG A 96 2.52 -17.93 3.48
N LEU A 97 1.89 -17.57 2.36
CA LEU A 97 0.48 -17.85 2.11
C LEU A 97 0.19 -17.92 0.61
N ALA A 98 -0.41 -19.04 0.17
CA ALA A 98 -1.00 -19.12 -1.16
C ALA A 98 -2.36 -18.40 -1.15
N VAL A 99 -2.63 -17.60 -2.19
CA VAL A 99 -3.88 -16.84 -2.32
C VAL A 99 -4.63 -17.32 -3.55
N ASP A 100 -5.63 -18.17 -3.32
CA ASP A 100 -6.50 -18.67 -4.39
C ASP A 100 -7.63 -17.67 -4.69
N ASP A 101 -8.17 -17.03 -3.65
CA ASP A 101 -9.18 -15.97 -3.74
C ASP A 101 -8.73 -14.77 -2.91
N MET A 102 -8.48 -13.64 -3.58
CA MET A 102 -8.03 -12.40 -2.92
C MET A 102 -9.09 -11.85 -1.98
N GLY A 103 -10.37 -11.89 -2.37
CA GLY A 103 -11.45 -11.37 -1.56
C GLY A 103 -11.65 -12.15 -0.28
N ARG A 104 -11.72 -13.48 -0.37
CA ARG A 104 -11.80 -14.38 0.80
C ARG A 104 -10.59 -14.20 1.71
N THR A 105 -9.39 -14.11 1.13
CA THR A 105 -8.15 -13.88 1.89
C THR A 105 -8.20 -12.57 2.68
N LEU A 106 -8.74 -11.50 2.09
CA LEU A 106 -8.90 -10.23 2.80
C LEU A 106 -9.94 -10.33 3.92
N ASP A 107 -11.11 -10.89 3.64
CA ASP A 107 -12.20 -10.99 4.62
C ASP A 107 -11.86 -11.86 5.81
N GLU A 108 -11.25 -13.02 5.59
CA GLU A 108 -11.04 -14.02 6.65
C GLU A 108 -9.77 -13.76 7.45
N ARG A 109 -8.76 -13.13 6.84
CA ARG A 109 -7.43 -12.99 7.45
C ARG A 109 -6.98 -11.55 7.60
N PHE A 110 -6.86 -10.79 6.51
CA PHE A 110 -6.16 -9.50 6.55
C PHE A 110 -7.00 -8.36 7.16
N LEU A 111 -8.27 -8.19 6.78
CA LEU A 111 -9.13 -7.14 7.34
C LEU A 111 -9.39 -7.33 8.84
N PRO A 112 -9.69 -8.55 9.35
CA PRO A 112 -9.76 -8.77 10.79
C PRO A 112 -8.44 -8.49 11.50
N ALA A 113 -7.30 -8.80 10.87
CA ALA A 113 -5.99 -8.51 11.43
C ALA A 113 -5.71 -7.00 11.52
N VAL A 114 -6.06 -6.23 10.48
CA VAL A 114 -6.01 -4.75 10.50
C VAL A 114 -6.87 -4.21 11.63
N GLY A 115 -8.11 -4.70 11.76
CA GLY A 115 -9.02 -4.26 12.82
C GLY A 115 -8.46 -4.49 14.22
N ARG A 116 -7.98 -5.72 14.50
CA ARG A 116 -7.36 -6.04 15.80
C ARG A 116 -6.12 -5.19 16.08
N ALA A 117 -5.23 -5.02 15.11
CA ALA A 117 -4.01 -4.23 15.27
C ALA A 117 -4.32 -2.74 15.53
N PHE A 118 -5.33 -2.20 14.83
CA PHE A 118 -5.79 -0.82 15.00
C PHE A 118 -6.40 -0.59 16.39
N GLU A 119 -7.36 -1.43 16.79
CA GLU A 119 -8.05 -1.28 18.07
C GLU A 119 -7.15 -1.58 19.27
N GLU A 120 -6.15 -2.48 19.13
CA GLU A 120 -5.13 -2.69 20.16
C GLU A 120 -4.21 -1.47 20.31
N ALA A 121 -3.79 -0.85 19.20
CA ALA A 121 -2.95 0.35 19.22
C ALA A 121 -3.72 1.61 19.63
N HIS A 122 -5.04 1.63 19.42
CA HIS A 122 -5.91 2.79 19.64
C HIS A 122 -7.24 2.37 20.31
N PRO A 123 -7.23 2.06 21.63
CA PRO A 123 -8.39 1.49 22.34
C PRO A 123 -9.65 2.36 22.36
N ASP A 124 -9.50 3.67 22.16
CA ASP A 124 -10.60 4.64 22.13
C ASP A 124 -11.28 4.73 20.76
N TYR A 125 -10.70 4.12 19.72
CA TYR A 125 -11.19 4.18 18.34
C TYR A 125 -11.51 2.79 17.81
N ARG A 126 -12.23 2.73 16.69
CA ARG A 126 -12.76 1.49 16.13
C ARG A 126 -12.35 1.29 14.69
N PHE A 127 -12.25 0.03 14.30
CA PHE A 127 -12.17 -0.36 12.91
C PHE A 127 -13.55 -0.79 12.41
N THR A 128 -13.99 -0.23 11.28
CA THR A 128 -15.25 -0.63 10.64
C THR A 128 -15.01 -1.15 9.24
N ASN A 129 -15.43 -2.39 8.99
CA ASN A 129 -15.55 -2.93 7.64
C ASN A 129 -17.00 -2.72 7.14
N HIS A 130 -17.21 -1.81 6.20
CA HIS A 130 -18.53 -1.54 5.62
C HIS A 130 -18.95 -2.55 4.54
N ASN A 131 -18.09 -3.49 4.16
CA ASN A 131 -18.43 -4.54 3.20
C ASN A 131 -19.24 -5.67 3.86
N VAL A 132 -20.54 -5.45 4.02
CA VAL A 132 -21.47 -6.41 4.66
C VAL A 132 -21.75 -7.67 3.84
N GLY A 133 -21.46 -7.66 2.54
CA GLY A 133 -21.80 -8.76 1.62
C GLY A 133 -20.70 -9.80 1.42
N GLY A 134 -19.55 -9.67 2.08
CA GLY A 134 -18.35 -10.45 1.80
C GLY A 134 -17.64 -10.02 0.50
N LEU A 135 -16.38 -10.42 0.37
CA LEU A 135 -15.47 -10.14 -0.74
C LEU A 135 -15.14 -11.39 -1.55
N ASP A 136 -15.50 -12.59 -1.07
CA ASP A 136 -15.27 -13.87 -1.74
C ASP A 136 -15.72 -13.83 -3.21
N GLY A 137 -14.79 -14.08 -4.13
CA GLY A 137 -15.01 -14.03 -5.58
C GLY A 137 -15.23 -12.64 -6.17
N ARG A 138 -15.06 -11.55 -5.39
CA ARG A 138 -15.36 -10.16 -5.83
C ARG A 138 -14.14 -9.30 -6.10
N LEU A 139 -12.96 -9.78 -5.73
CA LEU A 139 -11.72 -9.05 -5.94
C LEU A 139 -10.77 -9.85 -6.82
N HIS A 140 -10.29 -9.20 -7.86
CA HIS A 140 -9.32 -9.76 -8.79
C HIS A 140 -8.09 -8.88 -8.86
N ILE A 141 -6.92 -9.51 -9.01
CA ILE A 141 -5.69 -8.77 -9.25
C ILE A 141 -5.76 -8.17 -10.66
N ARG A 142 -5.54 -6.86 -10.77
CA ARG A 142 -5.48 -6.18 -12.06
C ARG A 142 -4.25 -6.64 -12.83
N PRO A 143 -4.39 -6.97 -14.13
CA PRO A 143 -3.26 -7.07 -15.02
C PRO A 143 -2.38 -5.81 -14.94
N ASP A 144 -1.10 -5.95 -15.23
CA ASP A 144 -0.12 -4.85 -15.29
C ASP A 144 0.16 -4.11 -13.96
N SER A 145 -0.54 -4.47 -12.88
CA SER A 145 -0.23 -3.99 -11.51
C SER A 145 1.06 -4.57 -10.93
N ARG A 146 1.57 -5.66 -11.54
CA ARG A 146 2.66 -6.53 -11.03
C ARG A 146 2.35 -7.23 -9.70
N HIS A 147 1.16 -7.00 -9.11
CA HIS A 147 0.80 -7.51 -7.80
C HIS A 147 0.62 -9.04 -7.75
N ALA A 148 0.34 -9.68 -8.90
CA ALA A 148 0.36 -11.14 -9.00
C ALA A 148 1.74 -11.72 -8.62
N GLY A 149 2.83 -11.05 -9.02
CA GLY A 149 4.18 -11.47 -8.64
C GLY A 149 4.45 -11.36 -7.15
N LEU A 150 3.87 -10.36 -6.46
CA LEU A 150 3.93 -10.26 -5.00
C LEU A 150 3.21 -11.44 -4.34
N VAL A 151 2.01 -11.77 -4.83
CA VAL A 151 1.21 -12.89 -4.32
C VAL A 151 1.92 -14.23 -4.56
N ASP A 152 2.50 -14.44 -5.73
CA ASP A 152 3.29 -15.63 -6.04
C ASP A 152 4.51 -15.73 -5.12
N ALA A 153 5.23 -14.62 -4.91
CA ALA A 153 6.38 -14.55 -4.02
C ALA A 153 6.01 -14.85 -2.56
N MET A 154 4.83 -14.39 -2.11
CA MET A 154 4.25 -14.66 -0.80
C MET A 154 3.86 -16.15 -0.64
N GLY A 155 3.45 -16.84 -1.71
CA GLY A 155 3.20 -18.28 -1.68
C GLY A 155 4.45 -19.13 -1.39
N GLN A 156 5.63 -18.63 -1.77
CA GLN A 156 6.89 -19.37 -1.64
C GLN A 156 7.55 -19.19 -0.26
N ALA A 157 7.53 -17.97 0.29
CA ALA A 157 8.19 -17.64 1.55
C ALA A 157 7.58 -16.39 2.19
N GLU A 158 7.90 -16.13 3.46
CA GLU A 158 7.65 -14.81 4.05
C GLU A 158 8.41 -13.73 3.27
N ARG A 159 7.76 -12.58 3.04
CA ARG A 159 8.34 -11.47 2.28
C ARG A 159 8.40 -10.23 3.13
N VAL A 160 9.57 -9.58 3.13
CA VAL A 160 9.73 -8.26 3.72
C VAL A 160 9.55 -7.23 2.61
N GLY A 161 8.82 -6.17 2.88
CA GLY A 161 8.64 -5.10 1.91
C GLY A 161 8.53 -3.72 2.56
N ILE A 162 8.57 -2.70 1.72
CA ILE A 162 8.26 -1.32 2.09
C ILE A 162 7.05 -0.87 1.26
N TYR A 163 6.02 -0.37 1.94
CA TYR A 163 4.86 0.27 1.34
C TYR A 163 5.07 1.79 1.30
N PHE A 164 4.86 2.38 0.13
CA PHE A 164 4.96 3.81 -0.14
C PHE A 164 3.62 4.33 -0.69
N PRO A 165 2.84 5.14 0.04
CA PRO A 165 1.64 5.80 -0.48
C PRO A 165 2.02 6.96 -1.42
N ALA A 166 2.71 6.64 -2.52
CA ALA A 166 3.41 7.58 -3.38
C ALA A 166 2.60 8.04 -4.60
N LEU A 167 1.51 7.34 -4.96
CA LEU A 167 0.67 7.69 -6.11
C LEU A 167 -0.53 8.55 -5.65
N SER A 168 -0.22 9.71 -5.07
CA SER A 168 -1.24 10.67 -4.63
C SER A 168 -1.83 11.45 -5.79
N GLU A 169 -3.16 11.59 -5.75
CA GLU A 169 -3.98 12.32 -6.71
C GLU A 169 -4.02 11.68 -8.10
N TYR A 170 -3.97 10.33 -8.11
CA TYR A 170 -4.07 9.49 -9.29
C TYR A 170 -5.48 8.89 -9.43
N SER A 171 -5.88 8.68 -10.68
CA SER A 171 -6.84 7.64 -10.97
C SER A 171 -6.19 6.25 -10.95
N ILE A 172 -6.95 5.18 -10.66
CA ILE A 172 -6.44 3.81 -10.76
C ILE A 172 -5.86 3.50 -12.17
N PRO A 173 -6.51 3.86 -13.30
CA PRO A 173 -5.89 3.66 -14.62
C PRO A 173 -4.54 4.38 -14.78
N ALA A 174 -4.44 5.63 -14.31
CA ALA A 174 -3.17 6.37 -14.34
C ALA A 174 -2.09 5.73 -13.46
N ALA A 175 -2.48 5.16 -12.31
CA ALA A 175 -1.57 4.43 -11.44
C ALA A 175 -0.98 3.19 -12.13
N LEU A 176 -1.78 2.44 -12.89
CA LEU A 176 -1.32 1.27 -13.66
C LEU A 176 -0.37 1.66 -14.79
N GLU A 177 -0.71 2.72 -15.54
CA GLU A 177 0.14 3.28 -16.59
C GLU A 177 1.49 3.73 -16.03
N GLN A 178 1.46 4.45 -14.91
CA GLN A 178 2.69 4.93 -14.26
C GLN A 178 3.55 3.78 -13.73
N VAL A 179 2.95 2.79 -13.06
CA VAL A 179 3.68 1.60 -12.58
C VAL A 179 4.34 0.84 -13.72
N SER A 180 3.69 0.74 -14.87
CA SER A 180 4.25 0.10 -16.06
C SER A 180 5.54 0.79 -16.55
N ALA A 181 5.64 2.11 -16.38
CA ALA A 181 6.82 2.91 -16.72
C ALA A 181 7.90 2.95 -15.63
N LEU A 182 7.56 2.62 -14.37
CA LEU A 182 8.52 2.57 -13.27
C LEU A 182 9.44 1.33 -13.36
N PRO A 183 10.64 1.39 -12.73
CA PRO A 183 11.50 0.23 -12.55
C PRO A 183 10.74 -1.01 -12.05
N ARG A 184 11.16 -2.20 -12.51
CA ARG A 184 10.40 -3.45 -12.33
C ARG A 184 10.08 -3.81 -10.88
N HIS A 185 10.92 -3.40 -9.94
CA HIS A 185 10.76 -3.66 -8.50
C HIS A 185 9.69 -2.80 -7.82
N PHE A 186 9.03 -1.88 -8.54
CA PHE A 186 7.84 -1.20 -8.04
C PHE A 186 6.59 -1.95 -8.49
N LEU A 187 5.79 -2.33 -7.50
CA LEU A 187 4.50 -2.99 -7.68
C LEU A 187 3.40 -2.02 -7.24
N LEU A 188 2.27 -2.00 -7.96
CA LEU A 188 1.10 -1.30 -7.47
C LEU A 188 0.58 -2.03 -6.23
N ALA A 189 0.33 -1.30 -5.15
CA ALA A 189 -0.15 -1.91 -3.92
C ALA A 189 -1.60 -2.39 -4.05
N GLY A 190 -1.87 -3.54 -3.45
CA GLY A 190 -3.16 -4.20 -3.45
C GLY A 190 -3.66 -4.40 -2.02
N GLY A 191 -4.41 -5.47 -1.80
CA GLY A 191 -5.02 -5.74 -0.50
C GLY A 191 -4.02 -6.20 0.55
N VAL A 192 -3.20 -7.20 0.23
CA VAL A 192 -2.38 -7.90 1.23
C VAL A 192 -1.24 -7.03 1.79
N ASP A 193 -0.55 -6.28 0.94
CA ASP A 193 0.55 -5.39 1.31
C ASP A 193 0.06 -4.10 1.98
N THR A 194 -1.04 -3.50 1.49
CA THR A 194 -1.66 -2.36 2.17
C THR A 194 -2.14 -2.74 3.58
N CYS A 195 -2.78 -3.91 3.72
CA CYS A 195 -3.20 -4.41 5.04
C CYS A 195 -2.00 -4.68 5.95
N ALA A 196 -0.94 -5.33 5.45
CA ALA A 196 0.26 -5.59 6.23
C ALA A 196 0.95 -4.28 6.68
N ALA A 197 0.98 -3.26 5.82
CA ALA A 197 1.46 -1.94 6.17
C ALA A 197 0.61 -1.29 7.29
N LEU A 198 -0.71 -1.39 7.22
CA LEU A 198 -1.61 -0.87 8.27
C LEU A 198 -1.52 -1.66 9.57
N ILE A 199 -1.20 -2.96 9.54
CA ILE A 199 -0.91 -3.73 10.77
C ILE A 199 0.43 -3.30 11.38
N SER A 200 1.44 -3.06 10.54
CA SER A 200 2.75 -2.57 10.96
C SER A 200 2.65 -1.17 11.57
N ALA A 201 1.89 -0.26 10.95
CA ALA A 201 1.68 1.11 11.40
C ALA A 201 0.17 1.45 11.49
N PRO A 202 -0.53 1.02 12.57
CA PRO A 202 -1.99 1.18 12.67
C PRO A 202 -2.46 2.64 12.68
N GLY A 203 -1.63 3.55 13.18
CA GLY A 203 -1.91 4.99 13.20
C GLY A 203 -1.65 5.71 11.87
N LEU A 204 -1.33 5.03 10.76
CA LEU A 204 -0.93 5.69 9.50
C LEU A 204 -1.95 6.75 9.03
N LEU A 205 -3.23 6.39 9.08
CA LEU A 205 -4.36 7.25 8.70
C LEU A 205 -4.95 8.03 9.88
N LEU A 206 -4.53 7.76 11.11
CA LEU A 206 -5.04 8.45 12.28
C LEU A 206 -4.33 9.80 12.40
N ARG A 207 -5.06 10.90 12.23
CA ARG A 207 -4.54 12.26 12.31
C ARG A 207 -5.45 13.16 13.14
N THR A 208 -4.83 14.09 13.85
CA THR A 208 -5.50 15.16 14.62
C THR A 208 -5.23 16.55 14.04
N ASP A 209 -4.23 16.68 13.16
CA ASP A 209 -3.69 17.95 12.67
C ASP A 209 -3.84 18.15 11.15
N THR A 210 -4.07 17.07 10.40
CA THR A 210 -4.10 17.04 8.94
C THR A 210 -5.19 16.10 8.45
N TYR A 211 -5.57 16.23 7.17
CA TYR A 211 -6.52 15.31 6.54
C TYR A 211 -5.77 14.17 5.85
N PRO A 212 -5.95 12.91 6.29
CA PRO A 212 -5.38 11.77 5.59
C PRO A 212 -6.12 11.54 4.25
N PRO A 213 -5.43 11.04 3.21
CA PRO A 213 -6.08 10.60 1.99
C PRO A 213 -6.84 9.28 2.19
N LEU A 214 -7.66 8.92 1.20
CA LEU A 214 -8.15 7.56 0.98
C LEU A 214 -7.03 6.72 0.37
N LEU A 215 -6.71 5.60 0.99
CA LEU A 215 -5.76 4.61 0.49
C LEU A 215 -6.46 3.56 -0.33
N TRP A 216 -6.41 3.72 -1.65
CA TRP A 216 -7.03 2.80 -2.61
C TRP A 216 -6.19 1.56 -2.83
N LEU A 217 -6.86 0.41 -2.90
CA LEU A 217 -6.26 -0.86 -3.28
C LEU A 217 -6.10 -0.93 -4.81
N GLY A 218 -5.20 -0.10 -5.34
CA GLY A 218 -5.09 0.18 -6.79
C GLY A 218 -4.83 -1.06 -7.63
N ALA A 219 -4.14 -2.06 -7.10
CA ALA A 219 -3.89 -3.32 -7.80
C ALA A 219 -5.09 -4.26 -7.87
N LEU A 220 -6.21 -3.93 -7.23
CA LEU A 220 -7.42 -4.77 -7.22
C LEU A 220 -8.52 -4.17 -8.10
N ALA A 221 -9.21 -5.05 -8.82
CA ALA A 221 -10.47 -4.78 -9.48
C ALA A 221 -11.61 -5.39 -8.67
N SER A 222 -12.71 -4.66 -8.54
CA SER A 222 -13.96 -5.18 -8.00
C SER A 222 -14.78 -5.89 -9.07
N GLU A 223 -15.80 -6.61 -8.63
CA GLU A 223 -16.80 -7.28 -9.45
C GLU A 223 -17.59 -6.29 -10.32
N GLN A 224 -17.73 -5.05 -9.86
CA GLN A 224 -18.44 -4.00 -10.58
C GLN A 224 -17.44 -3.00 -11.20
N PRO A 225 -17.51 -2.73 -12.52
CA PRO A 225 -16.71 -1.69 -13.15
C PRO A 225 -16.91 -0.32 -12.50
N GLY A 226 -15.80 0.41 -12.32
CA GLY A 226 -15.83 1.77 -11.77
C GLY A 226 -16.01 1.86 -10.25
N ILE A 227 -16.19 0.74 -9.55
CA ILE A 227 -16.08 0.65 -8.09
C ILE A 227 -14.63 0.30 -7.72
N GLY A 228 -14.20 0.72 -6.54
CA GLY A 228 -12.96 0.25 -5.94
C GLY A 228 -13.01 0.32 -4.42
N TYR A 229 -12.08 -0.39 -3.80
CA TYR A 229 -11.96 -0.53 -2.36
C TYR A 229 -10.81 0.31 -1.82
N HIS A 230 -10.98 0.83 -0.62
CA HIS A 230 -10.00 1.70 0.03
C HIS A 230 -10.10 1.64 1.55
N PHE A 231 -9.05 2.10 2.20
CA PHE A 231 -9.07 2.49 3.61
C PHE A 231 -9.21 4.01 3.72
N GLU A 232 -9.95 4.47 4.72
CA GLU A 232 -10.09 5.89 5.05
C GLU A 232 -10.14 6.10 6.56
N ALA A 233 -9.77 7.30 7.00
CA ALA A 233 -10.12 7.74 8.35
C ALA A 233 -11.55 8.27 8.34
N TYR A 234 -12.35 7.87 9.33
CA TYR A 234 -13.66 8.44 9.60
C TYR A 234 -13.67 9.05 10.99
N GLY A 235 -13.34 10.35 11.07
CA GLY A 235 -12.88 10.96 12.31
C GLY A 235 -11.55 10.31 12.73
N TYR A 236 -11.50 9.77 13.95
CA TYR A 236 -10.34 9.03 14.45
C TYR A 236 -10.45 7.50 14.25
N ASN A 237 -11.55 7.02 13.67
CA ASN A 237 -11.74 5.61 13.36
C ASN A 237 -11.08 5.25 12.03
N LEU A 238 -10.73 3.98 11.87
CA LEU A 238 -10.29 3.42 10.59
C LEU A 238 -11.44 2.69 9.92
N THR A 239 -11.62 2.92 8.63
CA THR A 239 -12.72 2.34 7.88
C THR A 239 -12.18 1.65 6.63
N PHE A 240 -12.65 0.43 6.37
CA PHE A 240 -12.54 -0.23 5.06
C PHE A 240 -13.87 -0.11 4.33
N ASN A 241 -13.83 0.45 3.12
CA ASN A 241 -15.03 0.78 2.36
C ASN A 241 -14.81 0.64 0.86
N ARG A 242 -15.90 0.76 0.10
CA ARG A 242 -15.88 0.86 -1.36
C ARG A 242 -16.69 2.05 -1.84
N ARG A 243 -16.28 2.64 -2.95
CA ARG A 243 -17.05 3.71 -3.59
C ARG A 243 -16.83 3.75 -5.08
N ALA A 244 -17.68 4.50 -5.77
CA ALA A 244 -17.47 4.86 -7.15
C ALA A 244 -16.18 5.67 -7.28
N HIS A 245 -15.24 5.11 -8.05
CA HIS A 245 -14.00 5.74 -8.46
C HIS A 245 -14.12 6.30 -9.90
N LEU A 246 -14.79 5.55 -10.79
CA LEU A 246 -15.11 5.95 -12.17
C LEU A 246 -13.89 6.43 -13.01
N GLY A 247 -12.68 5.90 -12.70
CA GLY A 247 -11.45 6.29 -13.39
C GLY A 247 -11.05 7.76 -13.24
N GLN A 248 -11.60 8.48 -12.26
CA GLN A 248 -11.27 9.89 -12.02
C GLN A 248 -10.03 10.04 -11.15
N ALA A 249 -9.45 11.23 -11.12
CA ALA A 249 -8.48 11.61 -10.10
C ALA A 249 -9.16 12.53 -9.09
N ALA A 250 -8.75 12.45 -7.82
CA ALA A 250 -9.19 13.38 -6.79
C ALA A 250 -8.04 13.66 -5.82
N GLU A 251 -8.06 14.83 -5.20
CA GLU A 251 -6.95 15.31 -4.36
C GLU A 251 -6.73 14.48 -3.09
N TYR A 252 -7.76 13.79 -2.64
CA TYR A 252 -7.74 12.94 -1.45
C TYR A 252 -7.59 11.46 -1.81
N TRP A 253 -7.30 11.10 -3.07
CA TRP A 253 -7.10 9.70 -3.48
C TRP A 253 -5.63 9.39 -3.58
N THR A 254 -5.19 8.30 -2.96
CA THR A 254 -3.80 7.84 -3.04
C THR A 254 -3.77 6.33 -3.26
N CYS A 255 -2.95 5.87 -4.19
CA CYS A 255 -2.55 4.46 -4.30
C CYS A 255 -1.15 4.26 -3.71
N GLY A 256 -0.86 3.05 -3.26
CA GLY A 256 0.46 2.65 -2.80
C GLY A 256 1.34 2.05 -3.88
N LEU A 257 2.64 2.12 -3.68
CA LEU A 257 3.66 1.30 -4.32
C LEU A 257 4.28 0.38 -3.26
N SER A 258 4.62 -0.84 -3.65
CA SER A 258 5.34 -1.78 -2.81
C SER A 258 6.66 -2.15 -3.48
N VAL A 259 7.69 -2.35 -2.65
CA VAL A 259 9.00 -2.90 -3.05
C VAL A 259 9.34 -4.03 -2.09
N LEU A 260 9.75 -5.19 -2.61
CA LEU A 260 10.06 -6.38 -1.82
C LEU A 260 11.57 -6.58 -1.63
N ASP A 261 11.93 -7.42 -0.66
CA ASP A 261 13.27 -7.95 -0.51
C ASP A 261 13.57 -9.03 -1.57
N GLY A 262 14.79 -9.00 -2.13
CA GLY A 262 15.28 -10.04 -3.05
C GLY A 262 14.91 -9.89 -4.53
N ASP A 263 14.56 -8.68 -4.98
CA ASP A 263 14.55 -8.30 -6.41
C ASP A 263 15.97 -8.02 -6.95
#